data_AF-A0AAE0MVB4-F1
#
_entry.id   AF-A0AAE0MVB4-F1
#
_cell.length_a   1.000
_cell.length_b   1.000
_cell.length_c   1.000
_cell.angle_alpha   90.00
_cell.angle_beta   90.00
_cell.angle_gamma   90.00
#
_symmetry.space_group_name_H-M   'P 1'
#
loop_
_entity.id
_entity.type
_entity.pdbx_description
1 polymer ?
#
loop_
_entity_poly.entity_id
_entity_poly.type
_entity_poly.pdbx_seq_one_letter_code
_entity_poly.pdbx_strand_id
1 'polypeptide(L)' 'MANLAFAWKSQGRHEDALALMQDCVEARERVLGPEHPYTLSSLTAVLKWSS' A
#
# COMPACT_ATOMS: atom_id res chain seq x y z
N MET A 1 3.01 -5.74 -5.86
CA MET A 1 3.26 -4.46 -5.17
C MET A 1 3.12 -4.60 -3.66
N ALA A 2 1.93 -4.90 -3.11
CA ALA A 2 1.72 -5.01 -1.65
C ALA A 2 2.72 -5.91 -0.89
N ASN A 3 2.95 -7.15 -1.34
CA ASN A 3 3.87 -8.07 -0.65
C ASN A 3 5.31 -7.53 -0.59
N LEU A 4 5.76 -6.87 -1.67
CA LEU A 4 7.09 -6.26 -1.73
C LEU A 4 7.18 -5.03 -0.83
N ALA A 5 6.12 -4.22 -0.76
CA ALA A 5 6.04 -3.09 0.17
C ALA A 5 6.13 -3.55 1.63
N PHE A 6 5.43 -4.62 2.01
CA PHE A 6 5.55 -5.21 3.35
C PHE A 6 6.97 -5.73 3.64
N ALA A 7 7.61 -6.38 2.67
CA ALA A 7 8.99 -6.85 2.82
C ALA A 7 9.96 -5.67 3.04
N TRP A 8 9.82 -4.59 2.27
CA TRP A 8 10.63 -3.38 2.44
C TRP A 8 10.38 -2.69 3.78
N LYS A 9 9.11 -2.62 4.23
CA LYS A 9 8.77 -2.10 5.56
C LYS A 9 9.49 -2.89 6.66
N SER A 10 9.51 -4.22 6.55
CA SER A 10 10.22 -5.11 7.50
C SER A 10 11.74 -4.97 7.44
N GLN A 11 12.31 -4.51 6.34
CA GLN A 11 13.75 -4.24 6.18
C GLN A 11 14.13 -2.82 6.65
N GLY A 12 13.20 -2.05 7.23
CA GLY A 12 13.46 -0.67 7.66
C GLY A 12 13.39 0.36 6.52
N ARG A 13 13.12 -0.06 5.29
CA ARG A 13 12.96 0.81 4.12
C ARG A 13 11.55 1.41 4.09
N HIS A 14 11.25 2.26 5.05
CA HIS A 14 9.89 2.74 5.30
C HIS A 14 9.36 3.65 4.19
N GLU A 15 10.17 4.55 3.65
CA GLU A 15 9.76 5.48 2.58
C GLU A 15 9.51 4.73 1.26
N ASP A 16 10.44 3.86 0.85
CA ASP A 16 10.28 3.02 -0.34
C ASP A 16 9.03 2.12 -0.24
N ALA A 17 8.80 1.52 0.93
CA ALA A 17 7.63 0.70 1.19
C ALA A 17 6.34 1.51 1.06
N LEU A 18 6.32 2.72 1.64
CA LEU A 18 5.16 3.61 1.59
C LEU A 18 4.85 4.03 0.15
N ALA A 19 5.85 4.48 -0.61
CA ALA A 19 5.69 4.85 -2.02
C ALA A 19 5.13 3.68 -2.85
N LEU A 20 5.72 2.48 -2.71
CA LEU A 20 5.25 1.30 -3.43
C LEU A 20 3.83 0.88 -3.04
N MET A 21 3.44 1.11 -1.78
CA MET A 21 2.08 0.81 -1.32
C MET A 21 1.07 1.84 -1.80
N GLN A 22 1.45 3.11 -1.93
CA GLN A 22 0.61 4.15 -2.56
C GLN A 22 0.34 3.83 -4.04
N ASP A 23 1.37 3.46 -4.80
CA ASP A 23 1.23 2.95 -6.17
C ASP A 23 0.26 1.75 -6.23
N CYS A 24 0.36 0.85 -5.25
CA CYS A 24 -0.53 -0.29 -5.15
C CYS A 24 -1.99 0.11 -4.88
N VAL A 25 -2.24 1.18 -4.10
CA VAL A 25 -3.58 1.72 -3.86
C VAL A 25 -4.13 2.31 -5.15
N GLU A 26 -3.36 3.16 -5.84
CA GLU A 26 -3.81 3.81 -7.08
C GLU A 26 -4.16 2.77 -8.16
N ALA A 27 -3.31 1.76 -8.34
CA ALA A 27 -3.57 0.69 -9.30
C ALA A 27 -4.83 -0.11 -8.94
N ARG A 28 -5.06 -0.39 -7.65
CA ARG A 28 -6.25 -1.12 -7.19
C ARG A 28 -7.51 -0.26 -7.30
N GLU A 29 -7.42 1.03 -7.02
CA GLU A 29 -8.54 1.95 -7.18
C GLU A 29 -8.97 2.04 -8.65
N ARG A 30 -8.02 2.15 -9.59
CA ARG A 30 -8.32 2.19 -11.03
C ARG A 30 -8.93 0.90 -11.57
N VAL A 31 -8.47 -0.26 -11.09
CA VAL A 31 -8.88 -1.58 -11.63
C VAL A 31 -10.10 -2.16 -10.90
N LEU A 32 -10.15 -2.02 -9.58
CA LEU A 32 -11.14 -2.67 -8.71
C LEU A 32 -12.17 -1.69 -8.13
N GLY A 33 -11.85 -0.39 -8.15
CA GLY A 33 -12.63 0.65 -7.51
C GLY A 33 -12.16 1.00 -6.08
N PRO A 34 -12.55 2.17 -5.57
CA PRO A 34 -12.16 2.66 -4.25
C PRO A 34 -12.74 1.84 -3.09
N GLU A 35 -13.95 1.29 -3.26
CA GLU A 35 -14.64 0.53 -2.21
C GLU A 35 -14.21 -0.95 -2.14
N HIS A 36 -13.37 -1.40 -3.08
CA HIS A 36 -12.96 -2.79 -3.10
C HIS A 36 -12.15 -3.15 -1.84
N PRO A 37 -12.41 -4.30 -1.18
CA PRO A 37 -11.72 -4.70 0.06
C PRO A 37 -10.19 -4.65 -0.02
N TYR A 38 -9.62 -5.03 -1.18
CA TYR A 38 -8.17 -4.94 -1.40
C TYR A 38 -7.64 -3.51 -1.53
N THR A 39 -8.43 -2.58 -2.06
CA THR A 39 -8.06 -1.15 -2.12
C THR A 39 -8.06 -0.58 -0.70
N LEU A 40 -9.14 -0.80 0.05
CA LEU A 40 -9.30 -0.35 1.45
C LEU A 40 -8.23 -0.94 2.38
N SER A 41 -7.89 -2.22 2.22
CA SER A 41 -6.83 -2.87 3.00
C SER A 41 -5.46 -2.24 2.73
N SER A 42 -5.14 -1.94 1.46
CA SER A 42 -3.90 -1.24 1.12
C SER A 42 -3.88 0.20 1.63
N LEU A 43 -5.00 0.92 1.54
CA LEU A 43 -5.14 2.28 2.05
C LEU A 43 -4.90 2.32 3.57
N THR A 44 -5.49 1.35 4.31
CA THR A 44 -5.29 1.22 5.76
C THR A 44 -3.82 0.98 6.10
N ALA A 45 -3.10 0.19 5.30
CA ALA A 45 -1.67 -0.02 5.49
C ALA A 45 -0.87 1.27 5.26
N VAL A 46 -1.18 2.05 4.22
CA VAL A 46 -0.56 3.35 3.96
C VAL A 46 -0.77 4.30 5.15
N LEU A 47 -2.01 4.44 5.63
CA LEU A 47 -2.35 5.30 6.78
C LEU A 47 -1.61 4.88 8.06
N LYS A 48 -1.50 3.57 8.30
CA LYS A 48 -0.76 3.02 9.45
C LYS A 48 0.74 3.29 9.37
N TRP A 49 1.30 3.33 8.16
CA TRP A 49 2.75 3.50 7.97
C TRP A 49 3.19 4.95 7.93
N SER A 50 2.26 5.88 7.66
CA SER A 50 2.47 7.33 7.71
C SER A 50 2.28 7.94 9.10
N SER A 51 1.87 7.13 10.09
CA SER A 51 1.68 7.53 11.49
C SER A 51 2.86 7.08 12.36
#